data_AF-A0A7H0M8C2-F1
#
_entry.id   AF-A0A7H0M8C2-F1
#
_cell.length_a   1.000
_cell.length_b   1.000
_cell.length_c   1.000
_cell.angle_alpha   90.00
_cell.angle_beta   90.00
_cell.angle_gamma   90.00
#
_symmetry.space_group_name_H-M   'P 1'
#
loop_
_entity.id
_entity.type
_entity.pdbx_description
1 polymer ?
#
loop_
_entity_poly.entity_id
_entity_poly.type
_entity_poly.pdbx_seq_one_letter_code
_entity_poly.pdbx_strand_id
1 'polypeptide(L)'
;MMINLIINPNSVRLSKTKISEQVFSEIYFNIHDDTFFPEKGWDDFSVVIMGWWLERSLAIREGSKTILNFMDGPYYLEISELDENYTILFISDKYNVKKSPLL
;
A
#
# COMPACT_ATOMS: atom_id res chain seq x y z
N MET A 1 13.70 11.86 -7.90
CA MET A 1 12.46 11.07 -8.08
C MET A 1 11.55 11.37 -6.91
N MET A 2 10.27 11.69 -7.14
CA MET A 2 9.32 12.03 -6.07
C MET A 2 8.16 11.05 -6.13
N ILE A 3 7.98 10.29 -5.05
CA ILE A 3 6.86 9.36 -4.90
C ILE A 3 5.76 10.09 -4.12
N ASN A 4 4.57 10.18 -4.69
CA ASN A 4 3.44 10.85 -4.05
C ASN A 4 2.35 9.83 -3.72
N LEU A 5 1.95 9.76 -2.45
CA LEU A 5 0.70 9.12 -2.07
C LEU A 5 -0.46 10.08 -2.38
N ILE A 6 -1.34 9.67 -3.27
CA ILE A 6 -2.54 10.42 -3.63
C ILE A 6 -3.71 9.87 -2.82
N ILE A 7 -4.42 10.77 -2.14
CA ILE A 7 -5.75 10.51 -1.58
C ILE A 7 -6.66 11.58 -2.17
N ASN A 8 -7.61 11.17 -3.02
CA ASN A 8 -8.46 12.15 -3.70
C ASN A 8 -9.60 12.61 -2.77
N PRO A 9 -9.59 13.88 -2.30
CA PRO A 9 -10.60 14.36 -1.35
C PRO A 9 -12.03 14.33 -1.93
N ASN A 10 -12.17 14.44 -3.26
CA ASN A 10 -13.47 14.42 -3.92
C ASN A 10 -14.07 13.01 -4.04
N SER A 11 -13.29 11.97 -3.72
CA SER A 11 -13.74 10.56 -3.74
C SER A 11 -14.13 10.03 -2.36
N VAL A 12 -13.89 10.82 -1.30
CA VAL A 12 -14.13 10.43 0.09
C VAL A 12 -15.61 10.18 0.33
N ARG A 13 -15.93 8.99 0.83
CA ARG A 13 -17.31 8.58 1.15
C ARG A 13 -17.35 7.59 2.29
N LEU A 14 -18.44 7.58 3.04
CA LEU A 14 -18.73 6.54 4.03
C LEU A 14 -19.36 5.32 3.36
N SER A 15 -19.14 4.16 3.96
CA SER A 15 -19.86 2.93 3.65
C SER A 15 -21.37 3.18 3.60
N LYS A 16 -22.03 2.57 2.60
CA LYS A 16 -23.48 2.73 2.39
C LYS A 16 -24.31 1.86 3.34
N THR A 17 -23.67 1.00 4.12
CA THR A 17 -24.37 0.06 5.01
C THR A 17 -24.57 0.67 6.40
N LYS A 18 -25.66 0.33 7.09
CA LYS A 18 -25.93 0.79 8.46
C LYS A 18 -25.06 0.12 9.53
N ILE A 19 -24.20 -0.82 9.15
CA ILE A 19 -23.44 -1.67 10.07
C ILE A 19 -21.94 -1.37 10.06
N SER A 20 -21.45 -0.52 9.15
CA SER A 20 -20.05 -0.12 9.10
C SER A 20 -19.92 1.35 8.74
N GLU A 21 -18.99 2.04 9.39
CA GLU A 21 -18.67 3.46 9.16
C GLU A 21 -17.34 3.62 8.41
N GLN A 22 -16.98 2.61 7.61
CA GLN A 22 -15.71 2.61 6.92
C GLN A 22 -15.65 3.74 5.88
N VAL A 23 -14.50 4.42 5.84
CA VAL A 23 -14.23 5.49 4.88
C VAL A 23 -13.55 4.91 3.66
N PHE A 24 -14.10 5.20 2.48
CA PHE A 24 -13.51 4.88 1.19
C PHE A 24 -13.03 6.15 0.50
N SER A 25 -11.95 6.03 -0.26
CA SER A 25 -11.49 7.04 -1.22
C SER A 25 -10.48 6.42 -2.18
N GLU A 26 -10.27 7.09 -3.31
CA GLU A 26 -9.12 6.80 -4.16
C GLU A 26 -7.83 6.99 -3.36
N ILE A 27 -7.02 5.94 -3.29
CA ILE A 27 -5.73 5.90 -2.60
C ILE A 27 -4.70 5.13 -3.44
N TYR A 28 -3.75 5.83 -4.03
CA TYR A 28 -2.75 5.22 -4.89
C TYR A 28 -1.47 6.07 -4.93
N PHE A 29 -0.36 5.46 -5.30
CA PHE A 29 0.90 6.16 -5.52
C PHE A 29 1.02 6.65 -6.95
N ASN A 30 1.54 7.87 -7.12
CA ASN A 30 2.22 8.29 -8.34
C ASN A 30 3.73 8.18 -8.08
N ILE A 31 4.38 7.21 -8.72
CA ILE A 31 5.79 6.87 -8.50
C ILE A 31 6.69 7.77 -9.37
N HIS A 32 6.32 7.94 -10.64
CA HIS A 32 6.99 8.79 -11.62
C HIS A 32 6.14 8.92 -12.90
N ASP A 33 6.03 10.14 -13.43
CA ASP A 33 5.27 10.47 -14.65
C ASP A 33 3.85 9.87 -14.62
N ASP A 34 3.55 8.94 -15.53
CA ASP A 34 2.26 8.24 -15.64
C ASP A 34 2.30 6.82 -15.01
N THR A 35 3.24 6.56 -14.12
CA THR A 35 3.36 5.28 -13.40
C THR A 35 2.63 5.36 -12.06
N PHE A 36 1.56 4.59 -11.95
CA PHE A 36 0.70 4.53 -10.77
C PHE A 36 0.71 3.15 -10.13
N PHE A 37 0.52 3.10 -8.82
CA PHE A 37 0.38 1.83 -8.09
C PHE A 37 -0.66 1.96 -6.95
N PRO A 38 -1.67 1.09 -6.85
CA PRO A 38 -1.94 -0.05 -7.72
C PRO A 38 -2.29 0.33 -9.16
N GLU A 39 -3.18 1.30 -9.32
CA GLU A 39 -3.57 1.92 -10.58
C GLU A 39 -4.16 3.30 -10.26
N LYS A 40 -4.20 4.20 -11.24
CA LYS A 40 -4.78 5.54 -11.06
C LYS A 40 -6.27 5.42 -10.77
N GLY A 41 -6.72 6.05 -9.69
CA GLY A 41 -8.12 6.01 -9.26
C GLY A 41 -8.49 4.73 -8.49
N TRP A 42 -7.51 3.93 -8.07
CA TRP A 42 -7.76 2.78 -7.20
C TRP A 42 -8.43 3.24 -5.90
N ASP A 43 -9.58 2.64 -5.57
CA ASP A 43 -10.54 3.16 -4.59
C ASP A 43 -10.94 2.08 -3.58
N ASP A 44 -10.64 2.30 -2.30
CA ASP A 44 -10.82 1.31 -1.25
C ASP A 44 -10.85 1.97 0.16
N PHE A 45 -10.80 1.16 1.22
CA PHE A 45 -10.84 1.55 2.63
C PHE A 45 -9.59 2.35 3.08
N SER A 46 -9.43 3.59 2.59
CA SER A 46 -8.23 4.40 2.75
C SER A 46 -7.79 4.60 4.21
N VAL A 47 -8.72 4.83 5.13
CA VAL A 47 -8.41 4.99 6.57
C VAL A 47 -7.88 3.68 7.17
N VAL A 48 -8.45 2.54 6.78
CA VAL A 48 -7.99 1.22 7.26
C VAL A 48 -6.58 0.94 6.75
N ILE A 49 -6.37 1.12 5.44
CA ILE A 49 -5.07 0.91 4.79
C ILE A 49 -4.00 1.82 5.41
N MET A 50 -4.28 3.11 5.57
CA MET A 50 -3.36 4.05 6.20
C MET A 50 -3.06 3.69 7.66
N GLY A 51 -4.06 3.25 8.42
CA GLY A 51 -3.87 2.80 9.79
C GLY A 51 -2.88 1.63 9.87
N TRP A 52 -3.08 0.61 9.04
CA TRP A 52 -2.15 -0.53 8.94
C TRP A 52 -0.75 -0.11 8.49
N TRP A 53 -0.65 0.80 7.53
CA TRP A 53 0.64 1.30 7.06
C TRP A 53 1.39 2.05 8.13
N LEU A 54 0.70 2.93 8.86
CA LEU A 54 1.28 3.70 9.96
C LEU A 54 1.81 2.75 11.04
N GLU A 55 1.00 1.81 11.52
CA GLU A 55 1.40 0.83 12.53
C GLU A 55 2.62 0.01 12.11
N ARG A 56 2.64 -0.44 10.85
CA ARG A 56 3.76 -1.24 10.31
C ARG A 56 5.01 -0.40 10.08
N SER A 57 4.86 0.85 9.64
CA SER A 57 6.00 1.74 9.39
C SER A 57 6.80 2.04 10.67
N LEU A 58 6.13 2.09 11.83
CA LEU A 58 6.78 2.25 13.13
C LEU A 58 7.66 1.06 13.52
N ALA A 59 7.50 -0.10 12.86
CA ALA A 59 8.29 -1.30 13.10
C ALA A 59 9.50 -1.44 12.14
N ILE A 60 9.70 -0.48 11.22
CA ILE A 60 10.86 -0.50 10.32
C ILE A 60 12.13 -0.35 11.14
N ARG A 61 13.08 -1.27 10.90
CA ARG A 61 14.40 -1.31 11.56
C ARG A 61 15.45 -1.76 10.56
N GLU A 62 16.69 -1.37 10.82
CA GLU A 62 17.85 -1.69 9.99
C GLU A 62 17.96 -3.21 9.76
N GLY A 63 18.19 -3.59 8.50
CA GLY A 63 18.32 -4.99 8.10
C GLY A 63 17.01 -5.80 8.11
N SER A 64 15.86 -5.19 8.40
CA SER A 64 14.55 -5.84 8.38
C SER A 64 13.70 -5.42 7.18
N LYS A 65 12.81 -6.32 6.76
CA LYS A 65 11.78 -6.06 5.76
C LYS A 65 10.44 -5.83 6.44
N THR A 66 9.75 -4.76 6.04
CA THR A 66 8.40 -4.43 6.49
C THR A 66 7.44 -4.46 5.31
N ILE A 67 6.33 -5.17 5.46
CA ILE A 67 5.30 -5.27 4.44
C ILE A 67 4.14 -4.32 4.78
N LEU A 68 3.82 -3.42 3.85
CA LEU A 68 2.64 -2.57 3.92
C LEU A 68 1.59 -3.13 2.95
N ASN A 69 0.59 -3.82 3.50
CA ASN A 69 -0.48 -4.40 2.68
C ASN A 69 -1.49 -3.32 2.33
N PHE A 70 -2.04 -3.38 1.11
CA PHE A 70 -3.34 -2.78 0.85
C PHE A 70 -4.40 -3.66 1.54
N MET A 71 -5.43 -4.11 0.84
CA MET A 71 -6.38 -5.08 1.37
C MET A 71 -5.89 -6.53 1.16
N ASP A 72 -6.82 -7.49 1.18
CA ASP A 72 -6.61 -8.87 0.72
C ASP A 72 -6.53 -8.95 -0.81
N GLY A 73 -5.85 -7.99 -1.43
CA GLY A 73 -5.59 -7.92 -2.85
C GLY A 73 -4.16 -8.32 -3.20
N PRO A 74 -3.82 -8.32 -4.49
CA PRO A 74 -2.50 -8.71 -4.96
C PRO A 74 -1.41 -7.67 -4.65
N TYR A 75 -1.80 -6.49 -4.15
CA TYR A 75 -0.96 -5.32 -3.99
C TYR A 75 -0.39 -5.19 -2.57
N TYR A 76 0.92 -4.99 -2.47
CA TYR A 76 1.59 -4.60 -1.25
C TYR A 76 2.88 -3.82 -1.55
N LEU A 77 3.39 -3.14 -0.54
CA LEU A 77 4.73 -2.55 -0.55
C LEU A 77 5.66 -3.38 0.33
N GLU A 78 6.89 -3.56 -0.11
CA GLU A 78 7.99 -4.03 0.74
C GLU A 78 8.94 -2.86 0.98
N ILE A 79 9.19 -2.55 2.25
CA ILE A 79 10.11 -1.51 2.68
C ILE A 79 11.27 -2.17 3.43
N SER A 80 12.49 -1.87 3.03
CA SER A 80 13.70 -2.29 3.73
C SER A 80 14.65 -1.12 3.91
N GLU A 81 15.22 -1.00 5.10
CA GLU A 81 16.30 -0.07 5.39
C GLU A 81 17.64 -0.70 5.01
N LEU A 82 18.43 0.00 4.21
CA LEU A 82 19.79 -0.34 3.84
C LEU A 82 20.67 0.88 4.09
N ASP A 83 21.54 0.79 5.08
CA ASP A 83 22.32 1.91 5.60
C ASP A 83 21.39 3.09 5.99
N GLU A 84 21.64 4.30 5.49
CA GLU A 84 20.82 5.50 5.72
C GLU A 84 19.67 5.67 4.69
N ASN A 85 19.39 4.65 3.86
CA ASN A 85 18.40 4.73 2.79
C ASN A 85 17.27 3.71 2.98
N TYR A 86 16.07 4.08 2.52
CA TYR A 86 14.95 3.15 2.41
C TYR A 86 14.73 2.74 0.97
N THR A 87 14.65 1.42 0.73
CA THR A 87 14.18 0.86 -0.53
C THR A 87 12.71 0.52 -0.39
N ILE A 88 11.90 0.93 -1.37
CA ILE A 88 10.47 0.63 -1.45
C ILE A 88 10.22 -0.14 -2.74
N LEU A 89 9.69 -1.35 -2.64
CA LEU A 89 9.24 -2.16 -3.76
C LEU A 89 7.71 -2.14 -3.83
N PHE A 90 7.17 -1.90 -5.03
CA PHE A 90 5.74 -1.92 -5.33
C PHE A 90 5.39 -3.25 -6.01
N ILE A 91 4.61 -4.11 -5.36
CA ILE A 91 4.46 -5.51 -5.76
C ILE A 91 2.98 -5.86 -6.00
N SER A 92 2.65 -6.37 -7.18
CA SER A 92 1.28 -6.65 -7.64
C SER A 92 0.96 -8.14 -7.82
N ASP A 93 1.72 -9.03 -7.19
CA ASP A 93 1.65 -10.46 -7.45
C ASP A 93 1.64 -11.32 -6.17
N LYS A 94 1.09 -10.79 -5.07
CA LYS A 94 0.98 -11.47 -3.75
C LYS A 94 0.51 -12.93 -3.83
N TYR A 95 -0.32 -13.28 -4.82
CA TYR A 95 -0.87 -14.63 -5.03
C TYR A 95 -0.09 -15.49 -6.02
N ASN A 96 0.88 -14.92 -6.75
CA ASN A 96 1.70 -15.60 -7.76
C ASN A 96 3.07 -16.03 -7.24
N VAL A 97 3.29 -16.03 -5.91
CA VAL A 97 4.40 -16.77 -5.31
C VAL A 97 4.14 -18.26 -5.56
N LYS A 98 4.44 -18.75 -6.77
CA LYS A 98 4.69 -20.17 -7.01
C LYS A 98 5.70 -20.55 -5.94
N LYS A 99 5.30 -21.45 -5.04
CA LYS A 99 6.19 -22.10 -4.08
C LYS A 99 7.50 -22.36 -4.81
N SER A 100 8.57 -21.70 -4.40
CA SER A 100 9.91 -22.13 -4.78
C SER A 100 9.95 -23.62 -4.43
N PRO A 101 10.19 -24.53 -5.38
CA PRO A 101 10.41 -25.91 -5.01
C PRO A 101 11.65 -25.87 -4.12
N LEU A 102 11.46 -26.25 -2.85
CA LEU A 102 12.58 -26.57 -1.97
C LEU A 102 13.46 -27.56 -2.74
N LEU A 103 14.62 -27.09 -3.19
CA LEU A 103 15.75 -27.88 -3.66
C LEU A 103 16.95 -27.48 -2.80
#